data_AF-A0A933L3W4-F1
#
_entry.id   AF-A0A933L3W4-F1
#
_cell.length_a   1.000
_cell.length_b   1.000
_cell.length_c   1.000
_cell.angle_alpha   90.00
_cell.angle_beta   90.00
_cell.angle_gamma   90.00
#
_symmetry.space_group_name_H-M   'P 1'
#
loop_
_entity.id
_entity.type
_entity.pdbx_description
1 polymer ?
#
loop_
_entity_poly.entity_id
_entity_poly.type
_entity_poly.pdbx_seq_one_letter_code
_entity_poly.pdbx_strand_id
1 'polypeptide(L)'
;MKLGTLLLVGAMLALSACSTPYGKMGLMGGVEAMPVSNDTVRISAVGNGYTSQGQIQDFVLLKAAETAIARGQTSFTLLGGQDTSSQSYGQTPGTLRMNNFGGTTFATYNPGFTYNVIKPGQDVLVRVWSPAPGEQLPPNTFNAQEIYTNISPRVQRTKS
;
A
#
# COMPACT_ATOMS: atom_id res chain seq x y z
N MET A 1 -10.34 -16.99 -33.68
CA MET A 1 -10.75 -16.26 -32.46
C MET A 1 -10.97 -14.81 -32.84
N LYS A 2 -12.15 -14.25 -32.57
CA LYS A 2 -12.55 -12.92 -33.08
C LYS A 2 -11.71 -11.83 -32.39
N LEU A 3 -11.22 -10.86 -33.17
CA LEU A 3 -10.40 -9.74 -32.70
C LEU A 3 -11.04 -8.99 -31.50
N GLY A 4 -12.38 -8.93 -31.46
CA GLY A 4 -13.15 -8.37 -30.34
C GLY A 4 -13.05 -9.15 -29.03
N THR A 5 -12.82 -10.46 -29.07
CA THR A 5 -12.62 -11.28 -27.85
C THR A 5 -11.24 -11.07 -27.25
N LEU A 6 -10.21 -10.83 -28.07
CA LEU A 6 -8.85 -10.48 -27.60
C LEU A 6 -8.80 -9.09 -26.96
N LEU A 7 -9.56 -8.13 -27.50
CA LEU A 7 -9.63 -6.75 -26.99
C LEU A 7 -10.37 -6.65 -25.65
N LEU A 8 -11.42 -7.47 -25.45
CA LEU A 8 -12.16 -7.55 -24.19
C LEU A 8 -11.34 -8.20 -23.06
N VAL A 9 -10.56 -9.24 -23.39
CA VAL A 9 -9.65 -9.90 -22.42
C VAL A 9 -8.48 -8.98 -22.06
N GLY A 10 -7.95 -8.21 -23.02
CA GLY A 10 -6.92 -7.20 -22.76
C GLY A 10 -7.39 -6.06 -21.84
N ALA A 11 -8.64 -5.61 -21.99
CA ALA A 11 -9.22 -4.58 -21.12
C ALA A 11 -9.43 -5.08 -19.67
N MET A 12 -9.86 -6.33 -19.47
CA MET A 12 -10.01 -6.90 -18.11
C MET A 12 -8.69 -7.08 -17.37
N LEU A 13 -7.58 -7.33 -18.08
CA LEU A 13 -6.24 -7.44 -17.48
C LEU A 13 -5.64 -6.08 -17.05
N ALA A 14 -6.14 -4.97 -17.58
CA ALA A 14 -5.66 -3.63 -17.23
C ALA A 14 -6.30 -3.05 -15.96
N LEU A 15 -7.38 -3.65 -15.44
CA LEU A 15 -8.11 -3.14 -14.27
C LEU A 15 -7.64 -3.73 -12.92
N SER A 16 -6.67 -4.65 -12.91
CA SER A 16 -6.24 -5.37 -11.70
C SER A 16 -5.10 -4.72 -10.91
N ALA A 17 -4.65 -3.53 -11.29
CA ALA A 17 -3.47 -2.87 -10.68
C ALA A 17 -3.73 -1.45 -10.16
N CYS A 18 -4.93 -1.14 -9.66
CA CYS A 18 -5.19 0.17 -9.03
C CYS A 18 -4.51 0.32 -7.65
N SER A 19 -3.87 -0.73 -7.12
CA SER A 19 -3.08 -0.63 -5.88
C SER A 19 -1.81 0.18 -6.11
N THR A 20 -1.37 0.85 -5.05
CA THR A 20 -0.09 1.57 -4.97
C THR A 20 1.06 0.64 -5.34
N PRO A 21 1.86 0.98 -6.36
CA PRO A 21 3.05 0.21 -6.67
C PRO A 21 4.16 0.47 -5.63
N TYR A 22 4.99 -0.54 -5.40
CA TYR A 22 6.24 -0.40 -4.67
C TYR A 22 7.20 0.51 -5.44
N GLY A 23 7.60 1.60 -4.80
CA GLY A 23 8.46 2.60 -5.40
C GLY A 23 8.54 3.86 -4.56
N LYS A 24 9.14 4.91 -5.13
CA LYS A 24 9.29 6.22 -4.49
C LYS A 24 7.93 6.77 -4.07
N MET A 25 7.89 7.44 -2.91
CA MET A 25 6.72 8.16 -2.42
C MET A 25 6.20 9.16 -3.46
N GLY A 26 4.89 9.14 -3.73
CA GLY A 26 4.21 10.01 -4.68
C GLY A 26 2.73 10.24 -4.33
N LEU A 27 1.97 10.83 -5.25
CA LEU A 27 0.56 11.22 -5.02
C LEU A 27 -0.38 10.05 -4.71
N MET A 28 -0.05 8.85 -5.22
CA MET A 28 -0.83 7.63 -4.97
C MET A 28 -0.29 6.81 -3.80
N GLY A 29 0.69 7.33 -3.07
CA GLY A 29 1.43 6.60 -2.04
C GLY A 29 2.81 6.16 -2.53
N GLY A 30 3.40 5.21 -1.83
CA GLY A 30 4.73 4.67 -2.09
C GLY A 30 5.43 4.32 -0.79
N VAL A 31 6.74 4.11 -0.88
CA VAL A 31 7.56 3.76 0.27
C VAL A 31 8.91 4.45 0.22
N GLU A 32 9.38 4.90 1.38
CA GLU A 32 10.66 5.57 1.50
C GLU A 32 11.37 5.23 2.81
N ALA A 33 12.69 5.44 2.81
CA ALA A 33 13.54 5.27 3.97
C ALA A 33 14.20 6.61 4.31
N MET A 34 14.01 7.09 5.53
CA MET A 34 14.56 8.34 6.04
C MET A 34 15.56 8.04 7.17
N PRO A 35 16.82 8.49 7.10
CA PRO A 35 17.75 8.31 8.20
C PRO A 35 17.29 9.09 9.44
N VAL A 36 17.30 8.42 10.60
CA VAL A 36 17.03 9.03 11.91
C VAL A 36 18.34 9.16 12.70
N SER A 37 19.20 8.15 12.60
CA SER A 37 20.56 8.14 13.12
C SER A 37 21.48 7.38 12.15
N ASN A 38 22.74 7.15 12.55
CA ASN A 38 23.70 6.39 11.75
C ASN A 38 23.22 4.95 11.47
N ASP A 39 22.67 4.27 12.46
CA ASP A 39 22.21 2.88 12.36
C ASP A 39 20.68 2.73 12.31
N THR A 40 19.93 3.83 12.48
CA THR A 40 18.47 3.80 12.53
C THR A 40 17.86 4.57 11.38
N VAL A 41 16.86 3.97 10.72
CA VAL A 41 16.06 4.57 9.66
C VAL A 41 14.59 4.47 10.01
N ARG A 42 13.82 5.48 9.62
CA ARG A 42 12.37 5.42 9.57
C ARG A 42 11.96 5.00 8.18
N ILE A 43 11.26 3.87 8.08
CA ILE A 43 10.60 3.43 6.87
C ILE A 43 9.15 3.92 6.93
N SER A 44 8.72 4.67 5.90
CA SER A 44 7.34 5.12 5.77
C SER A 44 6.74 4.53 4.50
N ALA A 45 5.60 3.87 4.63
CA ALA A 45 4.85 3.28 3.52
C ALA A 45 3.40 3.76 3.56
N VAL A 46 2.89 4.25 2.44
CA VAL A 46 1.54 4.77 2.29
C VAL A 46 0.88 4.14 1.07
N GLY A 47 -0.36 3.69 1.24
CA GLY A 47 -1.18 3.12 0.17
C GLY A 47 -2.42 3.96 -0.12
N ASN A 48 -2.97 3.78 -1.32
CA ASN A 48 -4.26 4.30 -1.71
C ASN A 48 -5.42 3.39 -1.24
N GLY A 49 -6.67 3.75 -1.57
CA GLY A 49 -7.88 3.02 -1.17
C GLY A 49 -8.05 1.61 -1.76
N TYR A 50 -7.12 1.18 -2.63
CA TYR A 50 -7.09 -0.15 -3.24
C TYR A 50 -5.89 -0.99 -2.75
N THR A 51 -5.01 -0.41 -1.93
CA THR A 51 -3.90 -1.11 -1.30
C THR A 51 -4.35 -1.74 0.01
N SER A 52 -3.89 -2.95 0.30
CA SER A 52 -4.20 -3.62 1.57
C SER A 52 -3.15 -3.31 2.65
N GLN A 53 -3.52 -3.44 3.93
CA GLN A 53 -2.56 -3.30 5.03
C GLN A 53 -1.40 -4.31 4.92
N GLY A 54 -1.67 -5.52 4.44
CA GLY A 54 -0.63 -6.53 4.21
C GLY A 54 0.38 -6.10 3.15
N GLN A 55 -0.06 -5.42 2.08
CA GLN A 55 0.85 -4.85 1.08
C GLN A 55 1.74 -3.75 1.69
N ILE A 56 1.19 -2.91 2.58
CA ILE A 56 1.97 -1.89 3.29
C ILE A 56 3.02 -2.52 4.22
N GLN A 57 2.68 -3.59 4.91
CA GLN A 57 3.64 -4.35 5.73
C GLN A 57 4.77 -4.95 4.88
N ASP A 58 4.44 -5.55 3.73
CA ASP A 58 5.41 -6.05 2.78
C ASP A 58 6.33 -4.93 2.26
N PHE A 59 5.78 -3.74 1.98
CA PHE A 59 6.56 -2.59 1.53
C PHE A 59 7.55 -2.14 2.58
N VAL A 60 7.13 -2.06 3.84
CA VAL A 60 8.01 -1.70 4.96
C VAL A 60 9.15 -2.70 5.11
N LEU A 61 8.84 -4.01 5.14
CA LEU A 61 9.83 -5.07 5.31
C LEU A 61 10.82 -5.11 4.15
N LEU A 62 10.31 -5.02 2.91
CA LEU A 62 11.17 -5.00 1.73
C LEU A 62 12.07 -3.76 1.72
N LYS A 63 11.54 -2.57 2.07
CA LYS A 63 12.36 -1.36 2.11
C LYS A 63 13.40 -1.39 3.21
N ALA A 64 13.08 -1.97 4.37
CA ALA A 64 14.04 -2.22 5.45
C ALA A 64 15.19 -3.14 4.97
N ALA A 65 14.85 -4.24 4.29
CA ALA A 65 15.82 -5.16 3.72
C ALA A 65 16.72 -4.49 2.66
N GLU A 66 16.12 -3.77 1.69
CA GLU A 66 16.86 -3.02 0.68
C GLU A 66 17.80 -1.98 1.33
N THR A 67 17.34 -1.31 2.40
CA THR A 67 18.14 -0.30 3.11
C THR A 67 19.31 -0.92 3.87
N ALA A 68 19.11 -2.10 4.49
CA ALA A 68 20.19 -2.84 5.14
C ALA A 68 21.25 -3.28 4.12
N ILE A 69 20.83 -3.90 3.02
CA ILE A 69 21.72 -4.36 1.93
C ILE A 69 22.48 -3.18 1.34
N ALA A 70 21.82 -2.07 1.05
CA ALA A 70 22.44 -0.86 0.51
C ALA A 70 23.49 -0.24 1.45
N ARG A 71 23.37 -0.47 2.76
CA ARG A 71 24.33 -0.02 3.80
C ARG A 71 25.38 -1.09 4.14
N GLY A 72 25.46 -2.18 3.37
CA GLY A 72 26.38 -3.28 3.60
C GLY A 72 26.11 -4.08 4.87
N GLN A 73 24.87 -4.03 5.39
CA GLN A 73 24.44 -4.75 6.58
C GLN A 73 23.69 -6.02 6.21
N THR A 74 23.82 -7.07 7.03
CA THR A 74 23.19 -8.38 6.77
C THR A 74 21.81 -8.52 7.40
N SER A 75 21.51 -7.72 8.42
CA SER A 75 20.29 -7.82 9.20
C SER A 75 19.68 -6.46 9.52
N PHE A 76 18.41 -6.49 9.92
CA PHE A 76 17.74 -5.33 10.48
C PHE A 76 16.79 -5.74 11.60
N THR A 77 16.57 -4.85 12.56
CA THR A 77 15.65 -5.05 13.69
C THR A 77 14.55 -4.00 13.64
N LEU A 78 13.30 -4.43 13.76
CA LEU A 78 12.17 -3.51 13.91
C LEU A 78 12.11 -3.01 15.36
N LEU A 79 12.34 -1.72 15.56
CA LEU A 79 12.34 -1.09 16.89
C LEU A 79 10.93 -0.74 17.37
N GLY A 80 10.04 -0.42 16.43
CA GLY A 80 8.65 -0.04 16.72
C GLY A 80 7.99 0.57 15.51
N GLY A 81 6.66 0.47 15.46
CA GLY A 81 5.86 0.97 14.35
C GLY A 81 4.62 1.74 14.81
N GLN A 82 4.15 2.64 13.96
CA GLN A 82 2.89 3.36 14.11
C GLN A 82 2.04 3.15 12.86
N ASP A 83 0.75 2.89 13.08
CA ASP A 83 -0.24 2.89 12.02
C ASP A 83 -0.54 4.35 11.64
N THR A 84 -0.34 4.69 10.36
CA THR A 84 -0.59 6.02 9.81
C THR A 84 -1.74 6.02 8.80
N SER A 85 -2.60 5.00 8.87
CA SER A 85 -3.77 4.86 8.01
C SER A 85 -4.69 6.07 8.15
N SER A 86 -5.21 6.53 7.01
CA SER A 86 -6.18 7.64 6.95
C SER A 86 -7.52 7.15 6.43
N GLN A 87 -8.60 7.77 6.92
CA GLN A 87 -9.97 7.46 6.52
C GLN A 87 -10.61 8.70 5.91
N SER A 88 -11.41 8.51 4.87
CA SER A 88 -12.14 9.58 4.20
C SER A 88 -13.53 9.13 3.81
N TYR A 89 -14.53 9.97 4.02
CA TYR A 89 -15.92 9.66 3.71
C TYR A 89 -16.35 10.39 2.44
N GLY A 90 -16.99 9.66 1.54
CA GLY A 90 -17.67 10.23 0.37
C GLY A 90 -19.16 10.00 0.48
N GLN A 91 -19.96 10.90 -0.11
CA GLN A 91 -21.41 10.76 -0.16
C GLN A 91 -21.89 10.90 -1.60
N THR A 92 -22.72 9.98 -2.06
CA THR A 92 -23.38 10.11 -3.35
C THR A 92 -24.59 11.04 -3.22
N PRO A 93 -24.88 11.92 -4.19
CA PRO A 93 -26.08 12.73 -4.16
C PRO A 93 -27.34 11.87 -4.21
N GLY A 94 -28.34 12.20 -3.39
CA GLY A 94 -29.69 11.68 -3.57
C GLY A 94 -30.37 12.34 -4.77
N THR A 95 -31.26 11.62 -5.45
CA THR A 95 -32.05 12.19 -6.56
C THR A 95 -33.53 12.14 -6.22
N LEU A 96 -34.23 13.22 -6.56
CA LEU A 96 -35.69 13.30 -6.50
C LEU A 96 -36.20 13.49 -7.93
N ARG A 97 -37.03 12.56 -8.40
CA ARG A 97 -37.67 12.62 -9.72
C ARG A 97 -39.16 12.85 -9.52
N MET A 98 -39.69 13.92 -10.10
CA MET A 98 -41.12 14.19 -10.11
C MET A 98 -41.66 13.96 -11.52
N ASN A 99 -42.73 13.18 -11.63
CA ASN A 99 -43.44 12.93 -12.88
C ASN A 99 -44.91 13.31 -12.71
N ASN A 100 -45.49 14.02 -13.67
CA ASN A 100 -46.91 14.37 -13.67
C ASN A 100 -47.65 13.51 -14.69
N PHE A 101 -48.73 12.85 -14.28
CA PHE A 101 -49.60 12.10 -15.16
C PHE A 101 -51.07 12.37 -14.81
N GLY A 102 -51.83 12.91 -15.76
CA GLY A 102 -53.27 13.15 -15.61
C GLY A 102 -53.66 14.09 -14.45
N GLY A 103 -52.84 15.10 -14.14
CA GLY A 103 -53.09 16.02 -13.02
C GLY A 103 -52.60 15.51 -11.65
N THR A 104 -52.03 14.31 -11.57
CA THR A 104 -51.42 13.75 -10.37
C THR A 104 -49.90 13.79 -10.46
N THR A 105 -49.22 14.26 -9.41
CA THR A 105 -47.76 14.27 -9.29
C THR A 105 -47.26 13.04 -8.54
N PHE A 106 -46.36 12.27 -9.17
CA PHE A 106 -45.64 11.15 -8.57
C PHE A 106 -44.20 11.56 -8.26
N ALA A 107 -43.72 11.26 -7.06
CA ALA A 107 -42.33 11.49 -6.66
C ALA A 107 -41.61 10.16 -6.44
N THR A 108 -40.45 9.98 -7.08
CA THR A 108 -39.52 8.88 -6.82
C THR A 108 -38.25 9.45 -6.19
N TYR A 109 -37.98 9.06 -4.96
CA TYR A 109 -36.78 9.46 -4.22
C TYR A 109 -35.78 8.31 -4.20
N ASN A 110 -34.56 8.57 -4.64
CA ASN A 110 -33.45 7.64 -4.57
C ASN A 110 -32.39 8.24 -3.63
N PRO A 111 -32.28 7.79 -2.37
CA PRO A 111 -31.35 8.37 -1.41
C PRO A 111 -29.91 8.17 -1.84
N GLY A 112 -29.07 9.14 -1.48
CA GLY A 112 -27.63 8.98 -1.51
C GLY A 112 -27.16 8.02 -0.41
N PHE A 113 -25.95 7.49 -0.55
CA PHE A 113 -25.30 6.69 0.47
C PHE A 113 -23.90 7.24 0.77
N THR A 114 -23.46 7.04 2.01
CA THR A 114 -22.11 7.38 2.46
C THR A 114 -21.22 6.15 2.36
N TYR A 115 -20.00 6.33 1.86
CA TYR A 115 -18.98 5.28 1.82
C TYR A 115 -17.69 5.77 2.49
N ASN A 116 -16.92 4.84 3.04
CA ASN A 116 -15.62 5.11 3.66
C ASN A 116 -14.51 4.57 2.75
N VAL A 117 -13.44 5.36 2.58
CA VAL A 117 -12.21 4.98 1.88
C VAL A 117 -11.08 5.04 2.89
N ILE A 118 -10.47 3.87 3.13
CA ILE A 118 -9.31 3.73 4.02
C ILE A 118 -8.05 3.64 3.16
N LYS A 119 -7.10 4.53 3.42
CA LYS A 119 -5.77 4.54 2.82
C LYS A 119 -4.78 4.02 3.86
N PRO A 120 -4.30 2.77 3.75
CA PRO A 120 -3.43 2.19 4.76
C PRO A 120 -2.07 2.89 4.79
N GLY A 121 -1.49 3.02 5.97
CA GLY A 121 -0.19 3.65 6.16
C GLY A 121 0.56 3.04 7.34
N GLN A 122 1.89 3.03 7.26
CA GLN A 122 2.72 2.55 8.36
C GLN A 122 4.08 3.26 8.39
N ASP A 123 4.46 3.75 9.57
CA ASP A 123 5.79 4.27 9.87
C ASP A 123 6.49 3.29 10.81
N VAL A 124 7.71 2.86 10.49
CA VAL A 124 8.48 1.91 11.31
C VAL A 124 9.91 2.36 11.48
N LEU A 125 10.38 2.39 12.73
CA LEU A 125 11.79 2.57 13.04
C LEU A 125 12.51 1.23 12.91
N VAL A 126 13.59 1.25 12.14
CA VAL A 126 14.39 0.08 11.81
C VAL A 126 15.84 0.38 12.12
N ARG A 127 16.45 -0.49 12.92
CA ARG A 127 17.90 -0.50 13.10
C ARG A 127 18.52 -1.44 12.08
N VAL A 128 19.51 -0.99 11.33
CA VAL A 128 20.28 -1.81 10.37
C VAL A 128 21.65 -2.11 10.92
N TRP A 129 22.06 -3.38 10.92
CA TRP A 129 23.29 -3.83 11.55
C TRP A 129 23.66 -5.25 11.12
N SER A 130 24.87 -5.69 11.46
CA SER A 130 25.34 -7.05 11.18
C SER A 130 25.70 -7.75 12.50
N PRO A 131 25.02 -8.86 12.85
CA PRO A 131 25.33 -9.61 14.06
C PRO A 131 26.68 -10.32 13.94
N ALA A 132 27.39 -10.43 15.06
CA ALA A 132 28.57 -11.27 15.14
C ALA A 132 28.15 -12.76 15.06
N PRO A 133 29.03 -13.66 14.55
CA PRO A 133 28.73 -15.09 14.51
C PRO A 133 28.43 -15.63 15.93
N GLY A 134 27.25 -16.21 16.12
CA GLY A 134 26.82 -16.77 17.39
C GLY A 134 26.22 -15.76 18.39
N GLU A 135 26.08 -14.48 18.01
CA GLU A 135 25.39 -13.49 18.83
C GLU A 135 23.89 -13.78 18.92
N GLN A 136 23.32 -13.64 20.11
CA GLN A 136 21.88 -13.75 20.31
C GLN A 136 21.17 -12.56 19.65
N LEU A 137 20.33 -12.85 18.66
CA LEU A 137 19.59 -11.81 17.95
C LEU A 137 18.50 -11.23 18.86
N PRO A 138 18.37 -9.88 18.94
CA PRO A 138 17.20 -9.23 19.51
C PRO A 138 15.91 -9.75 18.84
N PRO A 139 14.77 -9.74 19.55
CA PRO A 139 13.48 -10.06 18.95
C PRO A 139 13.19 -9.12 17.76
N ASN A 140 12.40 -9.59 16.79
CA ASN A 140 12.06 -8.86 15.57
C ASN A 140 13.27 -8.45 14.71
N THR A 141 14.35 -9.25 14.77
CA THR A 141 15.50 -9.15 13.87
C THR A 141 15.29 -10.09 12.68
N PHE A 142 15.55 -9.59 11.47
CA PHE A 142 15.38 -10.32 10.23
C PHE A 142 16.67 -10.28 9.40
N ASN A 143 16.93 -11.37 8.68
CA ASN A 143 17.97 -11.40 7.66
C ASN A 143 17.51 -10.61 6.43
N ALA A 144 18.30 -9.63 6.00
CA ALA A 144 17.92 -8.73 4.92
C ALA A 144 17.78 -9.46 3.57
N GLN A 145 18.70 -10.38 3.26
CA GLN A 145 18.69 -11.10 2.00
C GLN A 145 17.51 -12.07 1.90
N GLU A 146 17.17 -12.74 3.00
CA GLU A 146 16.01 -13.62 3.07
C GLU A 146 14.69 -12.85 2.85
N ILE A 147 14.51 -11.73 3.55
CA ILE A 147 13.33 -10.88 3.38
C ILE A 147 13.24 -10.36 1.95
N TYR A 148 14.34 -9.85 1.40
CA TYR A 148 14.38 -9.39 0.02
C TYR A 148 13.93 -10.48 -0.96
N THR A 149 14.47 -11.69 -0.82
CA THR A 149 14.18 -12.82 -1.72
C THR A 149 12.71 -13.26 -1.62
N ASN A 150 12.15 -13.27 -0.41
CA ASN A 150 10.79 -13.76 -0.17
C ASN A 150 9.69 -12.73 -0.47
N ILE A 151 9.98 -11.43 -0.30
CA ILE A 151 8.98 -10.35 -0.45
C ILE A 151 9.09 -9.66 -1.81
N SER A 152 10.29 -9.51 -2.38
CA SER A 152 10.44 -8.80 -3.67
C SER A 152 9.57 -9.36 -4.81
N PRO A 153 9.29 -10.68 -4.92
CA PRO A 153 8.38 -11.21 -5.94
C PRO A 153 6.90 -10.87 -5.72
N ARG A 154 6.52 -10.49 -4.49
CA ARG A 154 5.12 -10.22 -4.10
C ARG A 154 4.68 -8.78 -4.41
N VAL A 155 5.63 -7.86 -4.51
CA VAL A 155 5.35 -6.44 -4.71
C VAL A 155 5.30 -6.07 -6.19
N GLN A 156 4.34 -5.21 -6.56
CA GLN A 156 4.25 -4.67 -7.91
C GLN A 156 5.15 -3.43 -8.02
N ARG A 157 6.18 -3.45 -8.87
CA ARG A 157 7.10 -2.31 -9.04
C ARG A 157 6.63 -1.39 -10.17
N THR A 158 6.83 -0.07 -10.02
CA THR A 158 6.70 0.86 -11.16
C THR A 158 7.74 0.52 -12.21
N LYS A 159 7.33 0.28 -13.46
CA LYS A 159 8.28 0.21 -14.58
C LYS A 159 8.90 1.61 -14.75
N SER A 160 10.24 1.66 -14.72
CA SER A 160 11.00 2.87 -15.00
C SER A 160 10.91 3.27 -16.48
#